data_AF-E2NN35-F1
#
_entry.id   AF-E2NN35-F1
#
_cell.length_a   1.000
_cell.length_b   1.000
_cell.length_c   1.000
_cell.angle_alpha   90.00
_cell.angle_beta   90.00
_cell.angle_gamma   90.00
#
_symmetry.space_group_name_H-M   'P 1'
#
loop_
_entity.id
_entity.type
_entity.pdbx_description
1 polymer ?
#
loop_
_entity_poly.entity_id
_entity_poly.type
_entity_poly.pdbx_seq_one_letter_code
_entity_poly.pdbx_strand_id
1 'polypeptide(L)'
;NLGNAYVGKAGALKDLKKDSEYLATLKEGIEAAPENKTLKRLHANYYLNAGIKAQKANKLDDAEEAFKQVLADDEKNTNALYSLGTLSYNKAALVLKNAAPLANSDKAKYDAQKEIADKNFQNAKTYLERALPLLSADKPREKSMIDNIKKLLPQIEAQLK
;
A
#
# COMPACT_ATOMS: atom_id res chain seq x y z
N ASN A 1 21.48 24.44 3.74
CA ASN A 1 20.95 23.79 2.52
C ASN A 1 19.43 23.85 2.56
N LEU A 2 18.80 24.31 1.48
CA LEU A 2 17.36 24.54 1.33
C LEU A 2 16.49 23.37 1.81
N GLY A 3 16.83 22.13 1.43
CA GLY A 3 16.06 20.96 1.87
C GLY A 3 16.02 20.77 3.39
N ASN A 4 17.10 21.11 4.11
CA ASN A 4 17.11 21.01 5.58
C ASN A 4 16.25 22.08 6.24
N ALA A 5 16.06 23.25 5.61
CA ALA A 5 15.15 24.27 6.11
C ALA A 5 13.69 23.77 6.03
N TYR A 6 13.31 23.14 4.93
CA TYR A 6 12.01 22.48 4.79
C TYR A 6 11.81 21.36 5.81
N VAL A 7 12.85 20.53 6.06
CA VAL A 7 12.79 19.49 7.11
C VAL A 7 12.52 20.10 8.48
N GLY A 8 13.22 21.18 8.83
CA GLY A 8 13.00 21.89 10.11
C GLY A 8 11.60 22.47 10.23
N LYS A 9 11.11 23.15 9.18
CA LYS A 9 9.75 23.72 9.13
C LYS A 9 8.69 22.62 9.25
N ALA A 10 8.83 21.52 8.51
CA ALA A 10 7.94 20.38 8.61
C ALA A 10 7.95 19.78 10.03
N GLY A 11 9.14 19.64 10.64
CA GLY A 11 9.26 19.18 12.04
C GLY A 11 8.42 20.03 13.00
N ALA A 12 8.57 21.35 12.95
CA ALA A 12 7.80 22.27 13.79
C ALA A 12 6.28 22.17 13.55
N LEU A 13 5.85 22.07 12.29
CA LEU A 13 4.43 21.92 11.95
C LEU A 13 3.83 20.61 12.46
N LYS A 14 4.62 19.53 12.41
CA LYS A 14 4.23 18.24 12.99
C LYS A 14 4.04 18.32 14.50
N ASP A 15 4.96 19.00 15.21
CA ASP A 15 4.86 19.18 16.66
C ASP A 15 3.63 20.02 17.06
N LEU A 16 3.25 20.97 16.19
CA LEU A 16 2.02 21.76 16.31
C LEU A 16 0.75 21.01 15.86
N LYS A 17 0.86 19.74 15.42
CA LYS A 17 -0.25 18.92 14.89
C LYS A 17 -0.97 19.55 13.70
N LYS A 18 -0.24 20.31 12.88
CA LYS A 18 -0.73 20.96 11.67
C LYS A 18 -0.50 20.08 10.45
N ASP A 19 -1.26 18.99 10.35
CA ASP A 19 -1.03 17.94 9.35
C ASP A 19 -1.14 18.45 7.90
N SER A 20 -2.06 19.37 7.62
CA SER A 20 -2.24 19.95 6.28
C SER A 20 -1.03 20.80 5.88
N GLU A 21 -0.59 21.72 6.75
CA GLU A 21 0.59 22.55 6.49
C GLU A 21 1.88 21.73 6.49
N TYR A 22 1.95 20.69 7.33
CA TYR A 22 3.05 19.73 7.35
C TYR A 22 3.21 19.06 5.98
N LEU A 23 2.12 18.51 5.42
CA LEU A 23 2.12 17.88 4.11
C LEU A 23 2.45 18.86 2.99
N ALA A 24 1.86 20.05 2.99
CA ALA A 24 2.15 21.09 2.02
C ALA A 24 3.65 21.46 2.04
N THR A 25 4.22 21.64 3.23
CA THR A 25 5.65 21.95 3.41
C THR A 25 6.55 20.82 2.92
N LEU A 26 6.18 19.57 3.14
CA LEU A 26 6.93 18.43 2.62
C LEU A 26 6.89 18.38 1.09
N LYS A 27 5.71 18.59 0.48
CA LYS A 27 5.55 18.60 -0.97
C LYS A 27 6.36 19.73 -1.62
N GLU A 28 6.21 20.96 -1.14
CA GLU A 28 7.02 22.11 -1.57
C GLU A 28 8.52 21.82 -1.43
N GLY A 29 8.92 21.20 -0.31
CA GLY A 29 10.30 20.85 -0.07
C GLY A 29 10.84 19.76 -1.02
N ILE A 30 10.02 18.76 -1.37
CA ILE A 30 10.39 17.71 -2.34
C ILE A 30 10.54 18.32 -3.73
N GLU A 31 9.65 19.23 -4.13
CA GLU A 31 9.74 19.95 -5.41
C GLU A 31 10.99 20.86 -5.46
N ALA A 32 11.27 21.58 -4.38
CA ALA A 32 12.41 22.51 -4.29
C ALA A 32 13.76 21.81 -4.10
N ALA A 33 13.78 20.60 -3.52
CA ALA A 33 15.00 19.84 -3.23
C ALA A 33 14.76 18.32 -3.43
N PRO A 34 14.57 17.86 -4.68
CA PRO A 34 14.17 16.47 -4.98
C PRO A 34 15.19 15.41 -4.54
N GLU A 35 16.46 15.78 -4.39
CA GLU A 35 17.54 14.91 -3.91
C GLU A 35 17.51 14.71 -2.38
N ASN A 36 16.70 15.48 -1.64
CA ASN A 36 16.63 15.38 -0.19
C ASN A 36 15.84 14.14 0.25
N LYS A 37 16.57 13.07 0.55
CA LYS A 37 16.01 11.79 1.02
C LYS A 37 15.20 11.92 2.32
N THR A 38 15.49 12.90 3.18
CA THR A 38 14.75 13.07 4.43
C THR A 38 13.32 13.57 4.17
N LEU A 39 13.13 14.50 3.23
CA LEU A 39 11.78 15.00 2.89
C LEU A 39 10.91 13.88 2.31
N LYS A 40 11.43 13.13 1.32
CA LYS A 40 10.75 11.96 0.75
C LYS A 40 10.41 10.92 1.83
N ARG A 41 11.35 10.62 2.73
CA ARG A 41 11.12 9.69 3.85
C ARG A 41 10.05 10.18 4.82
N LEU A 42 10.00 11.47 5.14
CA LEU A 42 8.98 12.04 6.03
C LEU A 42 7.58 12.00 5.39
N HIS A 43 7.49 12.26 4.09
CA HIS A 43 6.25 12.20 3.31
C HIS A 43 5.75 10.75 3.18
N ALA A 44 6.62 9.84 2.77
CA ALA A 44 6.35 8.39 2.74
C ALA A 44 5.89 7.86 4.10
N ASN A 45 6.54 8.24 5.20
CA ASN A 45 6.15 7.80 6.55
C ASN A 45 4.77 8.32 6.97
N TYR A 46 4.40 9.54 6.55
CA TYR A 46 3.06 10.06 6.82
C TYR A 46 2.02 9.18 6.15
N TYR A 47 2.16 8.94 4.85
CA TYR A 47 1.20 8.14 4.10
C TYR A 47 1.18 6.67 4.51
N LEU A 48 2.32 6.10 4.91
CA LEU A 48 2.35 4.75 5.45
C LEU A 48 1.47 4.64 6.71
N ASN A 49 1.57 5.61 7.62
CA ASN A 49 0.75 5.65 8.83
C ASN A 49 -0.73 5.95 8.52
N ALA A 50 -1.01 6.84 7.56
CA ALA A 50 -2.36 7.11 7.09
C ALA A 50 -3.01 5.84 6.51
N GLY A 51 -2.28 5.08 5.69
CA GLY A 51 -2.75 3.82 5.12
C GLY A 51 -3.02 2.76 6.18
N ILE A 52 -2.12 2.61 7.16
CA ILE A 52 -2.34 1.69 8.30
C ILE A 52 -3.58 2.09 9.11
N LYS A 53 -3.78 3.39 9.35
CA LYS A 53 -4.94 3.92 10.08
C LYS A 53 -6.24 3.66 9.31
N ALA A 54 -6.25 3.94 8.01
CA ALA A 54 -7.39 3.69 7.14
C ALA A 54 -7.74 2.20 7.05
N GLN A 55 -6.73 1.33 6.90
CA GLN A 55 -6.91 -0.12 6.88
C GLN A 55 -7.53 -0.64 8.19
N LYS A 56 -7.06 -0.17 9.36
CA LYS A 56 -7.65 -0.52 10.66
C LYS A 56 -9.09 -0.02 10.82
N ALA A 57 -9.44 1.08 10.16
CA ALA A 57 -10.79 1.61 10.12
C ALA A 57 -11.67 0.98 9.02
N ASN A 58 -11.19 -0.08 8.35
CA ASN A 58 -11.84 -0.73 7.22
C ASN A 58 -12.15 0.20 6.03
N LYS A 59 -11.42 1.32 5.92
CA LYS A 59 -11.49 2.24 4.78
C LYS A 59 -10.47 1.81 3.72
N LEU A 60 -10.83 0.78 2.97
CA LEU A 60 -9.88 0.07 2.11
C LEU A 60 -9.42 0.89 0.89
N ASP A 61 -10.23 1.83 0.42
CA ASP A 61 -9.84 2.71 -0.70
C ASP A 61 -8.89 3.80 -0.23
N ASP A 62 -9.20 4.47 0.89
CA ASP A 62 -8.29 5.42 1.55
C ASP A 62 -6.93 4.77 1.88
N ALA A 63 -6.94 3.51 2.32
CA ALA A 63 -5.71 2.76 2.62
C ALA A 63 -4.88 2.52 1.36
N GLU A 64 -5.53 2.12 0.27
CA GLU A 64 -4.88 1.88 -1.02
C GLU A 64 -4.25 3.16 -1.57
N GLU A 65 -4.99 4.27 -1.56
CA GLU A 65 -4.50 5.56 -2.03
C GLU A 65 -3.29 6.01 -1.22
N ALA A 66 -3.36 5.93 0.11
CA ALA A 66 -2.25 6.28 0.98
C ALA A 66 -1.01 5.42 0.71
N PHE A 67 -1.13 4.09 0.60
CA PHE A 67 0.03 3.26 0.29
C PHE A 67 0.59 3.51 -1.13
N LYS A 68 -0.25 3.89 -2.11
CA LYS A 68 0.23 4.33 -3.43
C LYS A 68 1.05 5.61 -3.36
N GLN A 69 0.70 6.56 -2.50
CA GLN A 69 1.52 7.75 -2.26
C GLN A 69 2.92 7.40 -1.71
N VAL A 70 3.01 6.39 -0.83
CA VAL A 70 4.33 5.89 -0.37
C VAL A 70 5.18 5.39 -1.54
N LEU A 71 4.58 4.65 -2.48
CA LEU A 71 5.29 4.13 -3.65
C LEU A 71 5.64 5.21 -4.69
N ALA A 72 4.93 6.33 -4.69
CA ALA A 72 5.28 7.48 -5.53
C ALA A 72 6.60 8.14 -5.07
N ASP A 73 6.86 8.15 -3.75
CA ASP A 73 8.12 8.66 -3.18
C ASP A 73 9.24 7.62 -3.19
N ASP A 74 8.90 6.36 -2.92
CA ASP A 74 9.80 5.22 -2.78
C ASP A 74 9.17 3.96 -3.36
N GLU A 75 9.41 3.72 -4.65
CA GLU A 75 8.86 2.57 -5.40
C GLU A 75 9.29 1.21 -4.83
N LYS A 76 10.33 1.17 -4.01
CA LYS A 76 10.90 -0.05 -3.39
C LYS A 76 10.51 -0.18 -1.93
N ASN A 77 9.57 0.63 -1.44
CA ASN A 77 9.13 0.57 -0.06
C ASN A 77 8.43 -0.77 0.24
N THR A 78 9.13 -1.66 0.94
CA THR A 78 8.66 -3.03 1.20
C THR A 78 7.39 -3.08 2.04
N ASN A 79 7.20 -2.13 2.97
CA ASN A 79 5.99 -2.05 3.76
C ASN A 79 4.78 -1.69 2.90
N ALA A 80 4.90 -0.68 2.03
CA ALA A 80 3.81 -0.28 1.15
C ALA A 80 3.50 -1.33 0.09
N LEU A 81 4.51 -1.95 -0.53
CA LEU A 81 4.31 -3.05 -1.47
C LEU A 81 3.57 -4.22 -0.82
N TYR A 82 4.02 -4.66 0.36
CA TYR A 82 3.36 -5.74 1.08
C TYR A 82 1.94 -5.37 1.53
N SER A 83 1.74 -4.15 2.04
CA SER A 83 0.41 -3.67 2.43
C SER A 83 -0.55 -3.61 1.24
N LEU A 84 -0.15 -3.08 0.08
CA LEU A 84 -0.97 -3.06 -1.13
C LEU A 84 -1.27 -4.46 -1.65
N GLY A 85 -0.29 -5.36 -1.61
CA GLY A 85 -0.46 -6.75 -2.02
C GLY A 85 -1.49 -7.49 -1.16
N THR A 86 -1.36 -7.40 0.17
CA THR A 86 -2.31 -8.02 1.10
C THR A 86 -3.69 -7.36 1.07
N LEU A 87 -3.77 -6.04 0.90
CA LEU A 87 -5.01 -5.30 0.72
C LEU A 87 -5.76 -5.76 -0.53
N SER A 88 -5.06 -5.86 -1.67
CA SER A 88 -5.63 -6.29 -2.95
C SER A 88 -6.11 -7.74 -2.87
N TYR A 89 -5.35 -8.63 -2.22
CA TYR A 89 -5.77 -10.01 -1.95
C TYR A 89 -7.08 -10.06 -1.15
N ASN A 90 -7.17 -9.29 -0.07
CA ASN A 90 -8.36 -9.24 0.78
C ASN A 90 -9.58 -8.67 0.04
N LYS A 91 -9.39 -7.63 -0.80
CA LYS A 91 -10.45 -7.10 -1.67
C LYS A 91 -10.97 -8.18 -2.62
N ALA A 92 -10.07 -8.91 -3.30
CA ALA A 92 -10.45 -10.00 -4.20
C ALA A 92 -11.24 -11.10 -3.49
N ALA A 93 -10.76 -11.56 -2.34
CA ALA A 93 -11.41 -12.60 -1.55
C ALA A 93 -12.80 -12.16 -1.05
N LEU A 94 -12.96 -10.89 -0.66
CA LEU A 94 -14.25 -10.34 -0.26
C LEU A 94 -15.24 -10.28 -1.43
N VAL A 95 -14.79 -9.85 -2.60
CA VAL A 95 -15.62 -9.82 -3.82
C VAL A 95 -16.11 -11.22 -4.17
N LEU A 96 -15.23 -12.23 -4.19
CA LEU A 96 -15.64 -13.61 -4.46
C LEU A 96 -16.60 -14.17 -3.40
N LYS A 97 -16.34 -13.90 -2.12
CA LYS A 97 -17.22 -14.33 -1.03
C LYS A 97 -18.63 -13.77 -1.22
N ASN A 98 -18.75 -12.49 -1.57
CA ASN A 98 -20.04 -11.83 -1.79
C ASN A 98 -20.72 -12.30 -3.08
N ALA A 99 -19.94 -12.69 -4.10
CA ALA A 99 -20.44 -13.20 -5.36
C ALA A 99 -20.89 -14.67 -5.28
N ALA A 100 -20.39 -15.47 -4.33
CA ALA A 100 -20.65 -16.91 -4.26
C ALA A 100 -22.14 -17.33 -4.37
N PRO A 101 -23.11 -16.63 -3.73
CA PRO A 101 -24.54 -16.97 -3.88
C PRO A 101 -25.10 -16.75 -5.30
N LEU A 102 -24.43 -15.93 -6.10
CA LEU A 102 -24.83 -15.58 -7.47
C LEU A 102 -24.47 -16.67 -8.49
N ALA A 103 -23.54 -17.58 -8.15
CA ALA A 103 -22.97 -18.55 -9.09
C ALA A 103 -24.02 -19.42 -9.80
N ASN A 104 -25.10 -19.78 -9.09
CA ASN A 104 -26.20 -20.60 -9.62
C ASN A 104 -27.50 -19.83 -9.86
N SER A 105 -27.56 -18.54 -9.51
CA SER A 105 -28.80 -17.73 -9.56
C SER A 105 -28.72 -16.58 -10.57
N ASP A 106 -27.55 -15.99 -10.76
CA ASP A 106 -27.30 -14.90 -11.70
C ASP A 106 -25.86 -14.97 -12.20
N LYS A 107 -25.63 -15.83 -13.20
CA LYS A 107 -24.29 -16.09 -13.75
C LYS A 107 -23.63 -14.83 -14.30
N ALA A 108 -24.40 -13.94 -14.93
CA ALA A 108 -23.87 -12.69 -15.48
C ALA A 108 -23.31 -11.77 -14.37
N LYS A 109 -24.06 -11.60 -13.26
CA LYS A 109 -23.54 -10.84 -12.12
C LYS A 109 -22.36 -11.54 -11.44
N TYR A 110 -22.38 -12.86 -11.34
CA TYR A 110 -21.25 -13.63 -10.82
C TYR A 110 -19.98 -13.39 -11.65
N ASP A 111 -20.06 -13.54 -12.98
CA ASP A 111 -18.93 -13.38 -13.89
C ASP A 111 -18.35 -11.94 -13.80
N ALA A 112 -19.21 -10.92 -13.70
CA ALA A 112 -18.78 -9.54 -13.52
C ALA A 112 -18.03 -9.31 -12.18
N GLN A 113 -18.49 -9.92 -11.08
CA GLN A 113 -17.78 -9.85 -9.81
C GLN A 113 -16.47 -10.65 -9.85
N LYS A 114 -16.45 -11.79 -10.53
CA LYS A 114 -15.24 -12.59 -10.73
C LYS A 114 -14.17 -11.79 -11.48
N GLU A 115 -14.52 -11.04 -12.52
CA GLU A 115 -13.57 -10.16 -13.22
C GLU A 115 -12.97 -9.08 -12.30
N ILE A 116 -13.78 -8.49 -11.42
CA ILE A 116 -13.30 -7.53 -10.40
C ILE A 116 -12.33 -8.21 -9.43
N ALA A 117 -12.65 -9.42 -8.97
CA ALA A 117 -11.77 -10.18 -8.09
C ALA A 117 -10.45 -10.54 -8.79
N ASP A 118 -10.49 -10.92 -10.06
CA ASP A 118 -9.30 -11.28 -10.83
C ASP A 118 -8.36 -10.09 -11.02
N LYS A 119 -8.88 -8.90 -11.29
CA LYS A 119 -8.08 -7.65 -11.31
C LYS A 119 -7.41 -7.40 -9.96
N ASN A 120 -8.12 -7.61 -8.86
CA ASN A 120 -7.56 -7.44 -7.52
C ASN A 120 -6.50 -8.52 -7.20
N PHE A 121 -6.69 -9.77 -7.64
CA PHE A 121 -5.69 -10.82 -7.51
C PHE A 121 -4.44 -10.54 -8.36
N GLN A 122 -4.59 -10.00 -9.57
CA GLN A 122 -3.47 -9.55 -10.40
C GLN A 122 -2.67 -8.46 -9.69
N ASN A 123 -3.35 -7.43 -9.16
CA ASN A 123 -2.70 -6.38 -8.38
C ASN A 123 -1.97 -6.95 -7.15
N ALA A 124 -2.61 -7.88 -6.43
CA ALA A 124 -2.02 -8.55 -5.28
C ALA A 124 -0.72 -9.28 -5.67
N LYS A 125 -0.76 -10.07 -6.75
CA LYS A 125 0.39 -10.78 -7.30
C LYS A 125 1.53 -9.80 -7.62
N THR A 126 1.25 -8.77 -8.41
CA THR A 126 2.25 -7.77 -8.82
C THR A 126 2.94 -7.11 -7.62
N TYR A 127 2.20 -6.67 -6.61
CA TYR A 127 2.80 -6.01 -5.46
C TYR A 127 3.60 -6.98 -4.57
N LEU A 128 3.09 -8.20 -4.34
CA LEU A 128 3.78 -9.18 -3.49
C LEU A 128 5.05 -9.73 -4.18
N GLU A 129 5.02 -9.94 -5.50
CA GLU A 129 6.20 -10.32 -6.29
C GLU A 129 7.28 -9.24 -6.26
N ARG A 130 6.89 -7.96 -6.33
CA ARG A 130 7.81 -6.84 -6.16
C ARG A 130 8.38 -6.74 -4.74
N ALA A 131 7.60 -7.06 -3.72
CA ALA A 131 8.04 -7.01 -2.32
C ALA A 131 9.05 -8.11 -2.01
N LEU A 132 8.82 -9.33 -2.51
CA LEU A 132 9.58 -10.53 -2.13
C LEU A 132 11.11 -10.41 -2.26
N PRO A 133 11.70 -9.95 -3.38
CA PRO A 133 13.15 -9.86 -3.54
C PRO A 133 13.79 -8.72 -2.73
N LEU A 134 12.99 -7.81 -2.16
CA LEU A 134 13.45 -6.66 -1.38
C LEU A 134 13.48 -6.95 0.13
N LEU A 135 12.90 -8.07 0.56
CA LEU A 135 12.82 -8.49 1.97
C LEU A 135 14.01 -9.38 2.36
N SER A 136 14.46 -9.27 3.61
CA SER A 136 15.51 -10.08 4.19
C SER A 136 14.95 -11.06 5.23
N ALA A 137 15.32 -12.34 5.10
CA ALA A 137 14.93 -13.38 6.05
C ALA A 137 15.65 -13.26 7.42
N ASP A 138 16.73 -12.47 7.49
CA ASP A 138 17.50 -12.27 8.74
C ASP A 138 16.79 -11.33 9.72
N LYS A 139 15.84 -10.53 9.23
CA LYS A 139 15.01 -9.66 10.06
C LYS A 139 13.71 -10.36 10.40
N PRO A 140 13.40 -10.61 11.69
CA PRO A 140 12.20 -11.38 12.08
C PRO A 140 10.89 -10.87 11.47
N ARG A 141 10.70 -9.55 11.42
CA ARG A 141 9.51 -8.93 10.83
C ARG A 141 9.40 -9.20 9.32
N GLU A 142 10.50 -9.05 8.59
CA GLU A 142 10.52 -9.25 7.13
C GLU A 142 10.41 -10.75 6.79
N LYS A 143 10.97 -11.64 7.63
CA LYS A 143 10.76 -13.08 7.54
C LYS A 143 9.27 -13.45 7.59
N SER A 144 8.52 -12.91 8.55
CA SER A 144 7.06 -13.14 8.61
C SER A 144 6.33 -12.63 7.35
N MET A 145 6.79 -11.54 6.74
CA MET A 145 6.24 -11.05 5.48
C MET A 145 6.55 -12.01 4.33
N ILE A 146 7.79 -12.52 4.24
CA ILE A 146 8.21 -13.51 3.25
C ILE A 146 7.38 -14.78 3.38
N ASP A 147 7.22 -15.31 4.60
CA ASP A 147 6.45 -16.53 4.85
C ASP A 147 4.99 -16.35 4.43
N ASN A 148 4.39 -15.18 4.71
CA ASN A 148 3.04 -14.87 4.27
C ASN A 148 2.95 -14.71 2.74
N ILE A 149 3.90 -14.04 2.09
CA ILE A 149 3.94 -13.91 0.62
C ILE A 149 4.01 -15.30 -0.02
N LYS A 150 4.89 -16.18 0.46
CA LYS A 150 5.04 -17.56 -0.05
C LYS A 150 3.77 -18.39 0.13
N LYS A 151 2.95 -18.08 1.13
CA LYS A 151 1.63 -18.69 1.32
C LYS A 151 0.58 -18.11 0.37
N LEU A 152 0.56 -16.80 0.18
CA LEU A 152 -0.47 -16.11 -0.60
C LEU A 152 -0.27 -16.24 -2.11
N LEU A 153 0.96 -16.19 -2.62
CA LEU A 153 1.22 -16.24 -4.07
C LEU A 153 0.62 -17.49 -4.74
N PRO A 154 0.82 -18.72 -4.24
CA PRO A 154 0.20 -19.90 -4.84
C PRO A 154 -1.33 -19.87 -4.80
N GLN A 155 -1.93 -19.27 -3.76
CA GLN A 155 -3.39 -19.11 -3.66
C GLN A 155 -3.91 -18.13 -4.71
N ILE A 156 -3.22 -17.01 -4.89
CA ILE A 156 -3.53 -16.01 -5.92
C ILE A 156 -3.43 -16.65 -7.31
N GLU A 157 -2.36 -17.40 -7.57
CA GLU A 157 -2.16 -18.08 -8.85
C GLU A 157 -3.22 -19.14 -9.12
N ALA A 158 -3.69 -19.86 -8.10
CA ALA A 158 -4.79 -20.80 -8.25
C ALA A 158 -6.11 -20.10 -8.60
N GLN A 159 -6.33 -18.87 -8.15
CA GLN A 159 -7.55 -18.10 -8.45
C GLN A 159 -7.55 -17.47 -9.84
N LEU A 160 -6.36 -17.26 -10.42
CA LEU A 160 -6.16 -16.64 -11.74
C LEU A 160 -6.04 -17.66 -12.89
N LYS A 161 -6.13 -18.96 -12.60
CA LYS A 161 -6.19 -20.05 -13.58
C LYS A 161 -7.62 -20.27 -14.06
#